data_AF-A0A3B8I3G4-F1
#
_entry.id   AF-A0A3B8I3G4-F1
#
_cell.length_a   1.000
_cell.length_b   1.000
_cell.length_c   1.000
_cell.angle_alpha   90.00
_cell.angle_beta   90.00
_cell.angle_gamma   90.00
#
_symmetry.space_group_name_H-M   'P 1'
#
loop_
_entity.id
_entity.type
_entity.pdbx_description
1 polymer ?
#
loop_
_entity_poly.entity_id
_entity_poly.type
_entity_poly.pdbx_seq_one_letter_code
_entity_poly.pdbx_strand_id
1 'polypeptide(L)'
;MAYSIHENIKQASTMPADFYLDSEVFTRSAESIFARSWHFIGQSAEYPATLNAFPHTLYPGFLEEPILLTRTPEGMRCLSNVCTHRGNLLMADAGKHRQIVCGYHGRRFRLEGQMTPMAA
;
A
#
# COMPACT_ATOMS: atom_id res chain seq x y z
N MET A 1 26.44 -3.02 8.00
CA MET A 1 27.22 -1.77 7.87
C MET A 1 26.79 -0.80 8.95
N ALA A 2 27.75 -0.17 9.64
CA ALA A 2 27.48 0.85 10.65
C ALA A 2 27.92 2.20 10.09
N TYR A 3 26.96 3.09 9.83
CA TYR A 3 27.22 4.47 9.46
C TYR A 3 27.41 5.30 10.73
N SER A 4 28.45 6.12 10.77
CA SER A 4 28.69 7.04 11.89
C SER A 4 28.20 8.44 11.51
N ILE A 5 27.26 8.97 12.30
CA ILE A 5 26.76 10.33 12.17
C ILE A 5 27.13 11.07 13.44
N HIS A 6 27.79 12.22 13.30
CA HIS A 6 28.16 13.03 14.46
C HIS A 6 26.91 13.61 15.13
N GLU A 7 26.78 13.45 16.45
CA GLU A 7 25.59 13.84 17.21
C GLU A 7 25.34 15.36 17.17
N ASN A 8 26.41 16.15 17.21
CA ASN A 8 26.35 17.59 16.97
C ASN A 8 26.18 17.87 15.48
N ILE A 9 25.00 18.36 15.08
CA ILE A 9 24.68 18.68 13.68
C ILE A 9 25.62 19.70 13.05
N LYS A 10 26.28 20.57 13.84
CA LYS A 10 27.27 21.54 13.32
C LYS A 10 28.57 20.88 12.86
N GLN A 11 28.79 19.63 13.26
CA GLN A 11 29.98 18.82 12.94
C GLN A 11 29.62 17.59 12.11
N ALA A 12 28.33 17.35 11.86
CA ALA A 12 27.87 16.26 11.02
C ALA A 12 28.12 16.55 9.54
N SER A 13 28.38 15.49 8.79
CA SER A 13 28.42 15.48 7.34
C SER A 13 27.24 14.67 6.79
N THR A 14 27.03 14.74 5.47
CA THR A 14 26.14 13.81 4.79
C THR A 14 26.62 12.37 4.92
N MET A 15 25.75 11.42 4.60
CA MET A 15 26.12 10.01 4.56
C MET A 15 27.21 9.77 3.50
N PRO A 16 28.04 8.73 3.65
CA PRO A 16 29.00 8.36 2.61
C PRO A 16 28.28 7.89 1.34
N ALA A 17 28.98 7.89 0.20
CA ALA A 17 28.37 7.64 -1.10
C ALA A 17 27.74 6.23 -1.23
N ASP A 18 28.32 5.24 -0.56
CA ASP A 18 27.84 3.86 -0.55
C ASP A 18 26.42 3.73 -0.01
N PHE A 19 26.04 4.51 1.01
CA PHE A 19 24.67 4.54 1.54
C PHE A 19 23.62 4.81 0.45
N TYR A 20 23.96 5.64 -0.53
CA TYR A 20 23.05 6.04 -1.62
C TYR A 20 23.10 5.11 -2.83
N LEU A 21 24.16 4.31 -2.96
CA LEU A 21 24.43 3.51 -4.17
C LEU A 21 24.30 2.01 -3.94
N ASP A 22 24.42 1.54 -2.70
CA ASP A 22 24.34 0.13 -2.34
C ASP A 22 22.87 -0.34 -2.35
N SER A 23 22.59 -1.31 -3.21
CA SER A 23 21.27 -1.94 -3.31
C SER A 23 20.82 -2.64 -2.03
N GLU A 24 21.74 -3.22 -1.24
CA GLU A 24 21.38 -3.89 0.00
C GLU A 24 20.89 -2.88 1.05
N VAL A 25 21.52 -1.70 1.09
CA VAL A 25 21.08 -0.58 1.95
C VAL A 25 19.70 -0.13 1.54
N PHE A 26 19.46 0.04 0.24
CA PHE A 26 18.15 0.41 -0.29
C PHE A 26 17.06 -0.61 0.07
N THR A 27 17.28 -1.91 -0.18
CA THR A 27 16.32 -2.97 0.17
C THR A 27 16.04 -3.01 1.67
N ARG A 28 17.09 -2.92 2.50
CA ARG A 28 16.91 -2.90 3.96
C ARG A 28 16.16 -1.65 4.42
N SER A 29 16.40 -0.49 3.83
CA SER A 29 15.63 0.73 4.11
C SER A 29 14.16 0.55 3.74
N ALA A 30 13.86 -0.09 2.60
CA ALA A 30 12.49 -0.40 2.17
C ALA A 30 11.74 -1.17 3.27
N GLU A 31 12.32 -2.26 3.78
CA GLU A 31 11.68 -3.15 4.75
C GLU A 31 11.63 -2.58 6.17
N SER A 32 12.71 -1.93 6.61
CA SER A 32 12.88 -1.52 8.01
C SER A 32 12.31 -0.13 8.31
N ILE A 33 12.28 0.76 7.31
CA ILE A 33 11.81 2.14 7.46
C ILE A 33 10.49 2.28 6.73
N PHE A 34 10.48 2.14 5.41
CA PHE A 34 9.33 2.52 4.60
C PHE A 34 8.13 1.61 4.86
N ALA A 35 8.26 0.29 4.75
CA ALA A 35 7.16 -0.65 4.99
C ALA A 35 6.54 -0.56 6.40
N ARG A 36 7.19 0.14 7.34
CA ARG A 36 6.76 0.33 8.74
C ARG A 36 6.37 1.78 9.06
N SER A 37 6.35 2.65 8.07
CA SER A 37 6.06 4.07 8.23
C SER A 37 4.64 4.41 7.80
N TRP A 38 4.14 5.55 8.30
CA TRP A 38 2.94 6.14 7.76
C TRP A 38 3.22 6.77 6.40
N HIS A 39 2.39 6.44 5.40
CA HIS A 39 2.50 6.98 4.05
C HIS A 39 1.33 7.91 3.74
N PHE A 40 1.66 9.08 3.22
CA PHE A 40 0.67 9.97 2.63
C PHE A 40 0.27 9.44 1.24
N ILE A 41 -1.02 9.17 1.04
CA ILE A 41 -1.55 8.59 -0.21
C ILE A 41 -2.43 9.54 -1.01
N GLY A 42 -2.72 10.72 -0.48
CA GLY A 42 -3.55 11.72 -1.16
C GLY A 42 -4.55 12.40 -0.24
N GLN A 43 -5.24 13.37 -0.80
CA GLN A 43 -6.28 14.18 -0.16
C GLN A 43 -7.67 13.62 -0.48
N SER A 44 -8.63 13.87 0.41
CA SER A 44 -10.02 13.40 0.24
C SER A 44 -10.67 13.83 -1.07
N ALA A 45 -10.25 14.97 -1.65
CA ALA A 45 -10.76 15.49 -2.92
C ALA A 45 -10.41 14.61 -4.13
N GLU A 46 -9.32 13.85 -4.06
CA GLU A 46 -8.90 12.89 -5.11
C GLU A 46 -9.81 11.65 -5.14
N TYR A 47 -10.63 11.45 -4.10
CA TYR A 47 -11.48 10.29 -3.89
C TYR A 47 -12.96 10.68 -3.89
N PRO A 48 -13.55 11.04 -5.04
CA PRO A 48 -14.91 11.57 -5.10
C PRO A 48 -15.93 10.57 -4.55
N ALA A 49 -16.95 11.07 -3.83
CA ALA A 49 -17.98 10.25 -3.20
C ALA A 49 -18.88 9.47 -4.19
N THR A 50 -18.79 9.78 -5.48
CA THR A 50 -19.46 9.02 -6.55
C THR A 50 -18.86 7.63 -6.76
N LEU A 51 -17.61 7.42 -6.33
CA LEU A 51 -16.87 6.16 -6.37
C LEU A 51 -16.60 5.67 -4.94
N ASN A 52 -16.33 4.37 -4.79
CA ASN A 52 -16.11 3.76 -3.47
C ASN A 52 -15.00 2.72 -3.44
N ALA A 53 -14.25 2.55 -4.52
CA ALA A 53 -13.06 1.72 -4.57
C ALA A 53 -12.01 2.36 -5.48
N PHE A 54 -10.77 2.42 -5.01
CA PHE A 54 -9.65 3.10 -5.67
C PHE A 54 -8.38 2.25 -5.48
N PRO A 55 -7.95 1.47 -6.49
CA PRO A 55 -6.72 0.70 -6.42
C PRO A 55 -5.50 1.61 -6.58
N HIS A 56 -4.45 1.34 -5.80
CA HIS A 56 -3.14 2.00 -5.89
C HIS A 56 -2.01 0.98 -5.73
N THR A 57 -0.84 1.31 -6.27
CA THR A 57 0.41 0.61 -5.94
C THR A 57 1.29 1.57 -5.15
N LEU A 58 1.65 1.18 -3.93
CA LEU A 58 2.51 1.98 -3.07
C LEU A 58 3.96 1.90 -3.56
N TYR A 59 4.51 3.04 -3.99
CA TYR A 59 5.86 3.20 -4.57
C TYR A 59 6.25 2.07 -5.55
N PRO A 60 5.72 2.08 -6.79
CA PRO A 60 6.08 1.10 -7.82
C PRO A 60 7.60 1.01 -8.03
N GLY A 61 8.14 -0.20 -8.10
CA GLY A 61 9.58 -0.45 -8.23
C GLY A 61 10.38 -0.26 -6.93
N PHE A 62 9.70 -0.03 -5.80
CA PHE A 62 10.32 0.06 -4.48
C PHE A 62 9.64 -0.82 -3.43
N LEU A 63 8.45 -0.44 -2.95
CA LEU A 63 7.65 -1.31 -2.08
C LEU A 63 6.75 -2.22 -2.90
N GLU A 64 6.26 -1.71 -4.04
CA GLU A 64 5.41 -2.46 -4.98
C GLU A 64 4.20 -3.13 -4.31
N GLU A 65 3.62 -2.50 -3.29
CA GLU A 65 2.49 -3.07 -2.54
C GLU A 65 1.15 -2.62 -3.16
N PRO A 66 0.35 -3.54 -3.72
CA PRO A 66 -0.96 -3.21 -4.26
C PRO A 66 -2.00 -3.08 -3.15
N ILE A 67 -2.53 -1.87 -2.99
CA ILE A 67 -3.53 -1.53 -1.99
C ILE A 67 -4.83 -1.06 -2.65
N LEU A 68 -5.92 -1.19 -1.90
CA LEU A 68 -7.26 -0.82 -2.32
C LEU A 68 -7.86 0.10 -1.26
N LEU A 69 -8.03 1.37 -1.61
CA LEU A 69 -8.79 2.29 -0.80
C LEU A 69 -10.26 2.09 -1.08
N THR A 70 -11.07 1.89 -0.04
CA THR A 70 -12.52 1.76 -0.17
C THR A 70 -13.23 2.77 0.70
N ARG A 71 -14.43 3.18 0.26
CA ARG A 71 -15.31 4.07 1.03
C ARG A 71 -16.47 3.28 1.61
N THR A 72 -16.58 3.31 2.94
CA THR A 72 -17.65 2.68 3.72
C THR A 72 -18.46 3.76 4.45
N PRO A 73 -19.63 3.44 5.03
CA PRO A 73 -20.39 4.38 5.84
C PRO A 73 -19.60 4.97 7.02
N GLU A 74 -18.64 4.21 7.57
CA GLU A 74 -17.77 4.62 8.67
C GLU A 74 -16.49 5.34 8.21
N GLY A 75 -16.36 5.62 6.90
CA GLY A 75 -15.24 6.36 6.33
C GLY A 75 -14.39 5.56 5.36
N MET A 76 -13.16 6.03 5.12
CA MET A 76 -12.23 5.33 4.24
C MET A 76 -11.60 4.12 4.94
N ARG A 77 -11.28 3.09 4.15
CA ARG A 77 -10.47 1.93 4.55
C ARG A 77 -9.32 1.79 3.55
N CYS A 78 -8.21 1.25 4.03
CA CYS A 78 -7.10 0.81 3.19
C CYS A 78 -6.95 -0.70 3.37
N LEU A 79 -7.07 -1.44 2.28
CA LEU A 79 -7.02 -2.90 2.24
C LEU A 79 -5.87 -3.33 1.33
N SER A 80 -5.39 -4.56 1.47
CA SER A 80 -4.58 -5.17 0.40
C SER A 80 -5.47 -5.43 -0.82
N ASN A 81 -5.00 -5.09 -2.01
CA ASN A 81 -5.69 -5.35 -3.28
C ASN A 81 -5.42 -6.77 -3.80
N VAL A 82 -5.13 -7.72 -2.91
CA VAL A 82 -4.71 -9.08 -3.23
C VAL A 82 -5.69 -10.08 -2.66
N CYS A 83 -6.17 -10.98 -3.49
CA CYS A 83 -7.12 -12.01 -3.08
C CYS A 83 -6.45 -13.02 -2.13
N THR A 84 -7.07 -13.24 -0.98
CA THR A 84 -6.64 -14.22 0.04
C THR A 84 -6.71 -15.68 -0.41
N HIS A 85 -7.19 -15.97 -1.63
CA HIS A 85 -7.22 -17.34 -2.17
C HIS A 85 -5.88 -17.73 -2.81
N ARG A 86 -5.47 -17.04 -3.88
CA ARG A 86 -4.27 -17.36 -4.68
C ARG A 86 -3.55 -16.11 -5.19
N GLY A 87 -3.66 -14.99 -4.48
CA GLY A 87 -2.86 -13.80 -4.79
C GLY A 87 -3.31 -12.98 -6.01
N ASN A 88 -4.50 -13.25 -6.59
CA ASN A 88 -4.96 -12.47 -7.74
C ASN A 88 -5.30 -11.03 -7.33
N LEU A 89 -4.95 -10.06 -8.16
CA LEU A 89 -5.37 -8.67 -7.98
C LEU A 89 -6.91 -8.58 -7.92
N LEU A 90 -7.46 -7.82 -6.98
CA LEU A 90 -8.91 -7.74 -6.78
C LEU A 90 -9.57 -6.70 -7.68
N MET A 91 -8.94 -5.53 -7.85
CA MET A 91 -9.42 -4.45 -8.71
C MET A 91 -8.26 -3.82 -9.49
N ALA A 92 -8.47 -3.59 -10.78
CA ALA A 92 -7.54 -2.88 -11.64
C ALA A 92 -7.85 -1.38 -11.72
N ASP A 93 -9.13 -1.02 -11.72
CA ASP A 93 -9.60 0.34 -11.95
C ASP A 93 -10.45 0.86 -10.77
N ALA A 94 -10.46 2.18 -10.60
CA ALA A 94 -11.35 2.83 -9.66
C ALA A 94 -12.80 2.75 -10.13
N GLY A 95 -13.74 2.63 -9.19
CA GLY A 95 -15.13 2.40 -9.57
C GLY A 95 -16.13 2.46 -8.42
N LYS A 96 -17.41 2.30 -8.80
CA LYS A 96 -18.52 2.14 -7.86
C LYS A 96 -18.92 0.67 -7.81
N HIS A 97 -18.65 0.02 -6.69
CA HIS A 97 -18.87 -1.41 -6.48
C HIS A 97 -19.78 -1.67 -5.29
N ARG A 98 -20.64 -2.70 -5.39
CA ARG A 98 -21.44 -3.17 -4.25
C ARG A 98 -20.62 -4.06 -3.30
N GLN A 99 -19.64 -4.76 -3.84
CA GLN A 99 -18.74 -5.68 -3.16
C GLN A 99 -17.49 -5.88 -4.02
N ILE A 100 -16.40 -6.35 -3.41
CA ILE A 100 -15.18 -6.72 -4.10
C ILE A 100 -15.33 -8.18 -4.55
N VAL A 101 -15.17 -8.45 -5.85
CA VAL A 101 -15.28 -9.82 -6.40
C VAL A 101 -13.99 -10.15 -7.13
N CYS A 102 -13.30 -11.20 -6.68
CA CYS A 102 -12.09 -11.67 -7.33
C CYS A 102 -12.43 -12.27 -8.70
N GLY A 103 -11.85 -11.70 -9.76
CA GLY A 103 -12.04 -12.17 -11.14
C GLY A 103 -11.51 -13.58 -11.44
N TYR A 104 -10.77 -14.20 -10.50
CA TYR A 104 -10.21 -15.54 -10.71
C TYR A 104 -11.23 -16.66 -10.38
N HIS A 105 -11.70 -16.72 -9.13
CA HIS A 105 -12.60 -17.79 -8.67
C HIS A 105 -13.88 -17.25 -8.00
N GLY A 106 -14.16 -15.96 -8.17
CA GLY A 106 -15.38 -15.35 -7.66
C GLY A 106 -15.45 -15.18 -6.14
N ARG A 107 -14.34 -15.33 -5.40
CA ARG A 107 -14.30 -15.02 -3.95
C ARG A 107 -14.75 -13.56 -3.75
N ARG A 108 -15.62 -13.35 -2.76
CA ARG A 108 -16.28 -12.07 -2.53
C ARG A 108 -15.89 -11.48 -1.17
N PHE A 109 -15.77 -10.17 -1.13
CA PHE A 109 -15.49 -9.42 0.10
C PHE A 109 -16.38 -8.18 0.15
N ARG A 110 -16.75 -7.77 1.36
CA ARG A 110 -17.37 -6.46 1.58
C ARG A 110 -16.35 -5.35 1.36
N LEU A 111 -16.80 -4.11 1.23
CA LEU A 111 -15.91 -2.96 1.08
C LEU A 111 -15.08 -2.71 2.35
N GLU A 112 -15.50 -3.25 3.50
CA GLU A 112 -14.76 -3.23 4.75
C GLU A 112 -13.70 -4.35 4.84
N GLY A 113 -13.61 -5.22 3.82
CA GLY A 113 -12.59 -6.26 3.68
C GLY A 113 -12.98 -7.66 4.17
N GLN A 114 -14.11 -7.85 4.84
CA GLN A 114 -14.51 -9.19 5.28
C GLN A 114 -14.99 -10.04 4.10
N MET A 115 -14.48 -11.27 4.03
CA MET A 115 -14.94 -12.25 3.05
C MET A 115 -16.40 -12.60 3.32
N THR A 116 -17.22 -12.66 2.26
CA THR A 116 -18.59 -13.16 2.36
C THR A 116 -18.63 -14.65 2.01
N PRO A 117 -19.45 -15.46 2.71
CA PRO A 117 -19.64 -16.85 2.34
C PRO A 117 -20.14 -16.95 0.90
N MET A 118 -19.59 -17.88 0.13
CA MET A 118 -20.22 -18.25 -1.14
C MET A 118 -21.49 -19.01 -0.76
N ALA A 119 -22.66 -18.54 -1.22
CA ALA A 119 -23.88 -19.31 -1.10
C ALA A 119 -23.66 -20.66 -1.81
N ALA A 120 -24.03 -21.74 -1.13
CA ALA A 120 -24.07 -23.09 -1.71
C ALA A 120 -25.08 -23.15 -2.85
#